data_AF-A0A3M1MHA0-F1
#
_entry.id   AF-A0A3M1MHA0-F1
#
_cell.length_a   1.000
_cell.length_b   1.000
_cell.length_c   1.000
_cell.angle_alpha   90.00
_cell.angle_beta   90.00
_cell.angle_gamma   90.00
#
_symmetry.space_group_name_H-M   'P 1'
#
loop_
_entity.id
_entity.type
_entity.pdbx_description
1 polymer ?
#
loop_
_entity_poly.entity_id
_entity_poly.type
_entity_poly.pdbx_seq_one_letter_code
_entity_poly.pdbx_strand_id
1 'polypeptide(L)'
;MYPYPSPEIEIAGRKIGLNHPTYFIADIAANHDGDLERAKLLIRLAKEAGADAAKFQNFRAPKIVSDYGFKSLGGQLSHQAS
;
A
#
# COMPACT_ATOMS: atom_id res chain seq x y z
N MET A 1 32.00 -14.87 -6.12
CA MET A 1 31.21 -15.24 -4.92
C MET A 1 31.18 -14.04 -4.00
N TYR A 2 30.03 -13.45 -3.69
CA TYR A 2 29.95 -12.29 -2.78
C TYR A 2 30.12 -12.76 -1.32
N PRO A 3 31.06 -12.20 -0.54
CA PRO A 3 31.44 -12.71 0.79
C PRO A 3 30.50 -12.29 1.92
N TYR A 4 29.39 -11.62 1.61
CA TYR A 4 28.44 -11.15 2.62
C TYR A 4 27.19 -12.02 2.63
N PRO A 5 26.63 -12.33 3.81
CA PRO A 5 25.33 -12.97 3.89
C PRO A 5 24.32 -12.12 3.11
N SER A 6 23.45 -12.79 2.37
CA SER A 6 22.37 -12.10 1.66
C SER A 6 21.50 -11.37 2.70
N PRO A 7 21.04 -10.13 2.43
CA PRO A 7 20.19 -9.41 3.37
C PRO A 7 18.95 -10.25 3.71
N GLU A 8 18.66 -10.38 5.01
CA GLU A 8 17.49 -11.07 5.54
C GLU A 8 16.73 -10.13 6.48
N ILE A 9 15.40 -10.21 6.43
CA ILE A 9 14.51 -9.56 7.40
C ILE A 9 13.53 -10.58 7.97
N GLU A 10 12.97 -10.30 9.15
CA GLU A 10 11.93 -11.12 9.75
C GLU A 10 10.66 -10.30 9.94
N ILE A 11 9.53 -10.81 9.45
CA ILE A 11 8.20 -10.23 9.67
C ILE A 11 7.31 -11.29 10.30
N ALA A 12 6.83 -11.03 11.51
CA ALA A 12 5.92 -11.91 12.24
C ALA A 12 6.40 -13.38 12.32
N GLY A 13 7.68 -13.60 12.63
CA GLY A 13 8.27 -14.95 12.74
C GLY A 13 8.67 -15.59 11.41
N ARG A 14 8.46 -14.91 10.28
CA ARG A 14 8.84 -15.41 8.94
C ARG A 14 10.06 -14.66 8.41
N LYS A 15 11.12 -15.42 8.13
CA LYS A 15 12.33 -14.92 7.45
C LYS A 15 12.05 -14.67 5.97
N ILE A 16 12.57 -13.55 5.46
CA ILE A 16 12.43 -13.11 4.07
C ILE A 16 13.83 -12.80 3.57
N GLY A 17 14.22 -13.43 2.46
CA GLY A 17 15.53 -13.32 1.83
C GLY A 17 15.65 -14.26 0.65
N LEU A 18 16.78 -14.22 -0.06
CA LEU A 18 17.00 -15.00 -1.29
C LEU A 18 16.89 -16.52 -1.10
N ASN A 19 17.11 -17.01 0.13
CA ASN A 19 17.11 -18.43 0.47
C ASN A 19 15.81 -18.88 1.19
N HIS A 20 14.78 -18.05 1.21
CA HIS A 20 13.50 -18.33 1.86
C HIS A 20 12.34 -18.38 0.85
N PRO A 21 11.22 -19.04 1.18
CA PRO A 21 10.02 -18.98 0.34
C PRO A 21 9.61 -17.54 0.05
N THR A 22 9.07 -17.30 -1.14
CA THR A 22 8.53 -16.00 -1.53
C THR A 22 7.55 -15.49 -0.46
N TYR A 23 7.67 -14.20 -0.15
CA TYR A 23 6.77 -13.50 0.74
C TYR A 23 5.79 -12.67 -0.09
N PHE A 24 4.54 -13.10 -0.17
CA PHE A 24 3.54 -12.48 -1.03
C PHE A 24 2.75 -11.41 -0.28
N ILE A 25 2.83 -10.16 -0.76
CA ILE A 25 2.10 -9.02 -0.19
C ILE A 25 0.93 -8.66 -1.13
N ALA A 26 -0.30 -8.76 -0.63
CA ALA A 26 -1.47 -8.22 -1.31
C ALA A 26 -1.56 -6.71 -1.09
N ASP A 27 -1.39 -5.92 -2.15
CA ASP A 27 -1.53 -4.46 -2.10
C ASP A 27 -2.99 -4.03 -2.23
N ILE A 28 -3.58 -3.56 -1.13
CA ILE A 28 -4.98 -3.12 -1.04
C ILE A 28 -5.11 -1.61 -1.33
N ALA A 29 -4.00 -0.86 -1.32
CA ALA A 29 -3.97 0.58 -1.49
C ALA A 29 -4.96 1.31 -0.53
N ALA A 30 -5.78 2.21 -1.07
CA ALA A 30 -6.79 2.98 -0.33
C ALA A 30 -8.22 2.42 -0.48
N ASN A 31 -8.39 1.20 -1.02
CA ASN A 31 -9.69 0.63 -1.43
C ASN A 31 -10.64 0.29 -0.26
N HIS A 32 -10.33 0.73 0.96
CA HIS A 32 -11.18 0.58 2.12
C HIS A 32 -12.12 1.78 2.31
N ASP A 33 -11.94 2.89 1.59
CA ASP A 33 -12.80 4.10 1.64
C ASP A 33 -13.06 4.64 3.06
N GLY A 34 -12.12 4.43 3.99
CA GLY A 34 -12.28 4.79 5.40
C GLY A 34 -13.19 3.86 6.22
N ASP A 35 -13.75 2.82 5.60
CA ASP A 35 -14.59 1.81 6.24
C ASP A 35 -13.73 0.70 6.87
N LEU A 36 -13.82 0.57 8.20
CA LEU A 36 -13.08 -0.43 8.97
C LEU A 36 -13.53 -1.87 8.67
N GLU A 37 -14.82 -2.10 8.47
CA GLU A 37 -15.33 -3.44 8.18
C GLU A 37 -14.93 -3.88 6.77
N ARG A 38 -14.90 -2.97 5.81
CA ARG A 38 -14.32 -3.22 4.49
C ARG A 38 -12.83 -3.55 4.58
N ALA A 39 -12.06 -2.82 5.40
CA ALA A 39 -10.64 -3.13 5.62
C ALA A 39 -10.45 -4.56 6.19
N LYS A 40 -11.27 -4.95 7.18
CA LYS A 40 -11.24 -6.31 7.75
C LYS A 40 -11.61 -7.37 6.71
N LEU A 41 -12.61 -7.12 5.87
CA LEU A 41 -12.98 -8.03 4.80
C LEU A 41 -11.82 -8.23 3.81
N LEU A 42 -11.17 -7.15 3.38
CA LEU A 42 -10.04 -7.22 2.45
C LEU A 42 -8.85 -7.99 3.05
N ILE A 43 -8.60 -7.89 4.36
CA ILE A 43 -7.59 -8.71 5.05
C ILE A 43 -7.95 -10.20 4.99
N ARG A 44 -9.21 -10.55 5.24
CA ARG A 44 -9.67 -11.96 5.18
C ARG A 44 -9.50 -12.52 3.76
N LEU A 45 -9.94 -11.78 2.75
CA LEU A 45 -9.81 -12.18 1.34
C LEU A 45 -8.34 -12.35 0.92
N ALA A 46 -7.45 -11.45 1.35
CA ALA A 46 -6.02 -11.59 1.09
C ALA A 46 -5.46 -12.88 1.70
N LYS A 47 -5.86 -13.21 2.93
CA LYS A 47 -5.46 -14.45 3.60
C LYS A 47 -6.00 -15.69 2.88
N GLU A 48 -7.27 -15.68 2.49
CA GLU A 48 -7.91 -16.78 1.74
C GLU A 48 -7.25 -17.02 0.38
N ALA A 49 -6.79 -15.95 -0.29
CA ALA A 49 -6.05 -16.03 -1.54
C ALA A 49 -4.59 -16.54 -1.38
N GLY A 50 -4.13 -16.74 -0.14
CA GLY A 50 -2.79 -17.24 0.15
C GLY A 50 -1.71 -16.16 0.30
N ALA A 51 -2.09 -14.88 0.44
CA ALA A 51 -1.11 -13.84 0.76
C ALA A 51 -0.54 -14.01 2.17
N ASP A 52 0.73 -13.65 2.33
CA ASP A 52 1.42 -13.63 3.61
C ASP A 52 1.15 -12.34 4.39
N ALA A 53 0.90 -11.24 3.69
CA ALA A 53 0.51 -9.96 4.26
C ALA A 53 -0.47 -9.18 3.38
N ALA A 54 -1.24 -8.31 4.03
CA ALA A 54 -2.10 -7.31 3.41
C ALA A 54 -1.49 -5.92 3.66
N LYS A 55 -1.24 -5.13 2.61
CA LYS A 55 -0.66 -3.79 2.70
C LYS A 55 -1.73 -2.72 2.40
N PHE A 56 -1.90 -1.78 3.33
CA PHE A 56 -2.76 -0.61 3.17
C PHE A 56 -1.91 0.65 3.03
N GLN A 57 -2.39 1.61 2.24
CA GLN A 57 -1.79 2.95 2.16
C GLN A 57 -2.60 3.90 3.05
N ASN A 58 -1.91 4.62 3.93
CA ASN A 58 -2.53 5.65 4.75
C ASN A 58 -2.05 7.03 4.30
N PHE A 59 -2.94 7.81 3.68
CA PHE A 59 -2.65 9.16 3.23
C PHE A 59 -3.27 10.19 4.18
N ARG A 60 -2.44 11.03 4.80
CA ARG A 60 -2.90 12.24 5.48
C ARG A 60 -2.82 13.40 4.48
N ALA A 61 -3.98 13.97 4.12
CA ALA A 61 -4.13 15.05 3.13
C ALA A 61 -3.18 16.26 3.30
N PRO A 62 -2.77 16.70 4.51
CA PRO A 62 -1.86 17.85 4.63
C PRO A 62 -0.45 17.63 4.09
N LYS A 63 -0.08 16.39 3.70
CA LYS A 63 1.29 16.06 3.25
C LYS A 63 1.46 15.87 1.75
N ILE A 64 0.39 15.93 0.94
CA ILE A 64 0.45 15.56 -0.49
C ILE A 64 0.32 16.76 -1.42
N VAL A 65 -0.41 17.81 -1.01
CA VAL A 65 -0.45 19.06 -1.75
C VAL A 65 0.57 20.01 -1.15
N SER A 66 1.66 20.25 -1.88
CA SER A 66 2.38 21.51 -1.68
C SER A 66 1.39 22.64 -1.98
N ASP A 67 1.40 23.70 -1.18
CA ASP A 67 0.61 24.92 -1.42
C ASP A 67 0.74 25.42 -2.87
N TYR A 68 1.84 25.08 -3.55
CA TYR A 68 2.10 25.39 -4.94
C TYR A 68 1.15 24.69 -5.92
N GLY A 69 0.90 23.38 -5.75
CA GLY A 69 0.01 22.62 -6.64
C GLY A 69 -1.44 23.08 -6.54
N PHE A 70 -1.86 23.55 -5.36
CA PHE A 70 -3.21 24.08 -5.15
C PHE A 70 -3.37 25.49 -5.75
N LYS A 71 -2.33 26.33 -5.68
CA LYS A 71 -2.33 27.68 -6.27
C LYS A 71 -2.20 27.67 -7.80
N SER A 72 -1.55 26.68 -8.40
CA SER A 72 -1.44 26.55 -9.87
C SER A 72 -2.69 25.94 -10.53
N LEU A 73 -3.60 25.34 -9.76
CA LEU A 73 -4.87 24.76 -10.25
C LEU A 73 -5.99 25.79 -10.47
N GLY A 74 -5.76 27.08 -10.19
CA GLY A 74 -6.75 28.16 -10.29
C GLY A 74 -7.07 28.67 -11.70
N GLY A 75 -7.10 27.83 -12.73
CA GLY A 75 -7.20 28.31 -14.12
C GLY A 75 -8.04 27.52 -15.13
N GLN A 76 -8.33 26.23 -14.94
CA GLN A 76 -9.12 25.47 -15.92
C GLN A 76 -10.01 24.42 -15.26
N LEU A 77 -11.16 24.87 -14.78
CA LEU A 77 -12.37 24.04 -14.72
C LEU A 77 -13.42 24.73 -15.58
N SER A 78 -13.33 24.47 -16.89
CA SER A 78 -14.39 24.82 -17.84
C SER A 78 -14.94 23.53 -18.46
N HIS A 79 -16.24 23.32 -18.25
CA HIS A 79 -17.14 22.36 -18.93
C HIS A 79 -17.00 20.89 -18.49
N GLN A 80 -18.07 20.15 -18.16
CA GLN A 80 -19.44 20.22 -18.65
C GLN A 80 -20.46 19.99 -17.52
N ALA A 81 -21.48 20.83 -17.50
CA ALA A 81 -22.81 20.45 -17.03
C ALA A 81 -23.63 20.01 -18.27
N SER A 82 -24.21 18.82 -18.19
CA SER A 82 -25.48 18.44 -18.82
C SER A 82 -26.00 17.21 -18.10
#